data_AF-A0A3P8A1I8-F1
#
_entry.id   AF-A0A3P8A1I8-F1
#
_cell.length_a   1.000
_cell.length_b   1.000
_cell.length_c   1.000
_cell.angle_alpha   90.00
_cell.angle_beta   90.00
_cell.angle_gamma   90.00
#
_symmetry.space_group_name_H-M   'P 1'
#
loop_
_entity.id
_entity.type
_entity.pdbx_description
1 polymer ?
#
loop_
_entity_poly.entity_id
_entity_poly.type
_entity_poly.pdbx_seq_one_letter_code
_entity_poly.pdbx_strand_id
1 'polypeptide(L)'
;MFLRKNLITSGSEKNKQNNYSHPSYFENPLSCPDYFGLKNLVNLTDLFQARVHLGHRSALRNEYMKPYIYGCRQGVDIIDLQQTCSLMFDALN
;
A
#
# COMPACT_ATOMS: atom_id res chain seq x y z
N MET A 1 -46.58 0.63 -13.24
CA MET A 1 -45.49 -0.17 -13.84
C MET A 1 -44.18 0.58 -13.58
N PHE A 2 -43.55 0.35 -12.43
CA PHE A 2 -42.35 1.08 -12.00
C PHE A 2 -41.10 0.33 -12.48
N LEU A 3 -40.33 0.95 -13.38
CA LEU A 3 -39.03 0.42 -13.81
C LEU A 3 -38.04 0.51 -12.63
N ARG A 4 -37.60 -0.64 -12.13
CA ARG A 4 -36.42 -0.75 -11.26
C ARG A 4 -35.20 -0.28 -12.05
N LYS A 5 -34.59 0.82 -11.62
CA LYS A 5 -33.24 1.21 -12.01
C LYS A 5 -32.28 0.20 -11.37
N ASN A 6 -31.64 -0.63 -12.20
CA ASN A 6 -30.52 -1.46 -11.77
C ASN A 6 -29.33 -0.54 -11.48
N LEU A 7 -29.04 -0.36 -10.19
CA LEU A 7 -27.78 0.19 -9.72
C LEU A 7 -26.68 -0.82 -10.06
N ILE A 8 -26.03 -0.63 -11.20
CA ILE A 8 -24.72 -1.19 -11.46
C ILE A 8 -23.79 -0.45 -10.49
N THR A 9 -23.54 -1.07 -9.33
CA THR A 9 -22.37 -0.74 -8.53
C THR A 9 -21.15 -1.09 -9.37
N SER A 10 -20.64 -0.10 -10.11
CA SER A 10 -19.33 -0.17 -10.73
C SER A 10 -18.30 -0.08 -9.61
N GLY A 11 -18.17 -1.17 -8.85
CA GLY A 11 -16.93 -1.48 -8.15
C GLY A 11 -15.84 -1.35 -9.21
N SER A 12 -14.87 -0.49 -8.93
CA SER A 12 -13.75 -0.23 -9.81
C SER A 12 -12.93 -1.50 -9.98
N GLU A 13 -13.31 -2.35 -10.94
CA GLU A 13 -12.45 -3.36 -11.53
C GLU A 13 -11.36 -2.62 -12.29
N LYS A 14 -10.31 -2.20 -11.58
CA LYS A 14 -9.06 -1.84 -12.23
C LYS A 14 -8.38 -3.14 -12.64
N ASN A 15 -8.86 -3.74 -13.73
CA ASN A 15 -8.09 -4.66 -14.56
C ASN A 15 -6.94 -3.87 -15.20
N LYS A 16 -5.89 -3.61 -14.42
CA LYS A 16 -4.59 -3.26 -15.00
C LYS A 16 -3.95 -4.59 -15.42
N GLN A 17 -4.17 -4.95 -16.68
CA GLN A 17 -3.28 -5.90 -17.35
C GLN A 17 -1.88 -5.28 -17.31
N ASN A 18 -1.07 -5.71 -16.35
CA ASN A 18 0.30 -5.24 -16.26
C ASN A 18 1.08 -5.94 -17.40
N ASN A 19 1.35 -5.18 -18.46
CA ASN A 19 2.23 -5.58 -19.56
C ASN A 19 3.68 -5.64 -19.06
N TYR A 20 4.00 -6.61 -18.20
CA TYR A 20 5.38 -6.92 -17.86
C TYR A 20 5.88 -7.90 -18.91
N SER A 21 6.65 -7.41 -19.87
CA SER A 21 7.55 -8.23 -20.65
C SER A 21 8.54 -8.87 -19.68
N HIS A 22 8.27 -10.11 -19.26
CA HIS A 22 9.18 -10.85 -18.39
C HIS A 22 10.52 -10.94 -19.14
N PRO A 23 11.61 -10.35 -18.62
CA PRO A 23 12.91 -10.51 -19.26
C PRO A 23 13.18 -12.01 -19.30
N SER A 24 13.73 -12.48 -20.43
CA SER A 24 14.21 -13.84 -20.56
C SER A 24 15.03 -14.19 -19.33
N TYR A 25 14.85 -15.39 -18.77
CA TYR A 25 15.45 -15.93 -17.52
C TYR A 25 17.00 -15.87 -17.43
N PHE A 26 17.67 -15.19 -18.37
CA PHE A 26 19.11 -15.01 -18.49
C PHE A 26 19.61 -13.61 -18.09
N GLU A 27 18.74 -12.65 -17.75
CA GLU A 27 19.20 -11.35 -17.23
C GLU A 27 19.37 -11.38 -15.71
N ASN A 28 20.43 -10.74 -15.21
CA ASN A 28 20.71 -10.66 -13.78
C ASN A 28 19.58 -9.89 -13.07
N PRO A 29 18.89 -10.49 -12.07
CA PRO A 29 17.74 -9.87 -11.42
C PRO A 29 18.07 -8.56 -10.68
N LEU A 30 19.34 -8.34 -10.33
CA LEU A 30 19.81 -7.10 -9.71
C LEU A 30 19.97 -5.94 -10.70
N SER A 31 19.85 -6.19 -12.01
CA SER A 31 20.03 -5.17 -13.05
C SER A 31 18.82 -4.26 -13.22
N CYS A 32 17.65 -4.67 -12.74
CA CYS A 32 16.44 -3.87 -12.81
C CYS A 32 15.86 -3.64 -11.39
N PRO A 33 15.42 -2.42 -11.07
CA PRO A 33 14.97 -2.06 -9.73
C PRO A 33 13.58 -2.65 -9.34
N ASP A 34 12.84 -3.21 -10.29
CA ASP A 34 11.51 -3.79 -10.05
C ASP A 34 11.34 -5.06 -10.91
N TYR A 35 12.18 -6.07 -10.64
CA TYR A 35 12.22 -7.34 -11.39
C TYR A 35 10.89 -8.10 -11.30
N PHE A 36 10.26 -8.08 -10.13
CA PHE A 36 9.04 -8.83 -9.84
C PHE A 36 7.74 -8.03 -10.10
N GLY A 37 7.82 -6.76 -10.48
CA GLY A 37 6.64 -5.92 -10.76
C GLY A 37 5.84 -5.54 -9.51
N LEU A 38 6.52 -5.33 -8.37
CA LEU A 38 5.94 -5.10 -7.05
C LEU A 38 5.32 -3.71 -6.90
N LYS A 39 5.69 -2.74 -7.76
CA LYS A 39 5.15 -1.37 -7.70
C LYS A 39 3.63 -1.29 -7.80
N ASN A 40 3.01 -2.26 -8.47
CA ASN A 40 1.55 -2.32 -8.60
C ASN A 40 0.86 -3.09 -7.47
N LEU A 41 1.61 -3.75 -6.59
CA LEU A 41 1.08 -4.55 -5.50
C LEU A 41 0.79 -3.71 -4.25
N VAL A 42 1.61 -2.69 -3.97
CA VAL A 42 1.48 -1.83 -2.80
C VAL A 42 0.89 -0.48 -3.21
N ASN A 43 -0.31 -0.16 -2.72
CA ASN A 43 -0.98 1.10 -2.99
C ASN A 43 -1.39 1.78 -1.67
N LEU A 44 -1.21 3.10 -1.59
CA LEU A 44 -1.49 3.89 -0.38
C LEU A 44 -2.96 3.77 0.04
N THR A 45 -3.87 3.80 -0.93
CA THR A 45 -5.32 3.68 -0.69
C THR A 45 -5.66 2.36 -0.02
N ASP A 46 -5.02 1.28 -0.45
CA ASP A 46 -5.30 -0.07 0.03
C ASP A 46 -4.76 -0.24 1.47
N LEU A 47 -3.57 0.31 1.76
CA LEU A 47 -3.01 0.37 3.12
C LEU A 47 -3.89 1.19 4.07
N PHE A 48 -4.47 2.28 3.58
CA PHE A 48 -5.39 3.10 4.36
C PHE A 48 -6.68 2.34 4.67
N GLN A 49 -7.28 1.68 3.68
CA GLN A 49 -8.49 0.87 3.83
C GLN A 49 -8.26 -0.34 4.76
N ALA A 50 -7.07 -0.94 4.71
CA ALA A 50 -6.64 -2.02 5.61
C ALA A 50 -6.33 -1.56 7.05
N ARG A 51 -6.44 -0.26 7.34
CA ARG A 51 -6.22 0.35 8.67
C ARG A 51 -4.80 0.18 9.23
N VAL A 52 -3.80 0.07 8.36
CA VAL A 52 -2.37 -0.08 8.75
C VAL A 52 -1.84 1.15 9.48
N HIS A 53 -2.43 2.33 9.25
CA HIS A 53 -2.02 3.58 9.88
C HIS A 53 -2.34 3.69 11.38
N LEU A 54 -3.10 2.75 11.95
CA LEU A 54 -3.48 2.77 13.35
C LEU A 54 -2.36 2.18 14.21
N GLY A 55 -1.75 3.00 15.05
CA GLY A 55 -0.77 2.58 16.05
C GLY A 55 -1.38 2.24 17.40
N HIS A 56 -0.51 2.04 18.38
CA HIS A 56 -0.88 1.88 19.78
C HIS A 56 -1.15 3.23 20.47
N ARG A 57 -1.46 3.17 21.76
CA ARG A 57 -1.55 4.39 22.59
C ARG A 57 -0.18 5.04 22.69
N SER A 58 -0.13 6.35 22.51
CA SER A 58 1.06 7.20 22.59
C SER A 58 1.88 7.05 23.88
N ALA A 59 1.25 6.61 24.98
CA ALA A 59 1.92 6.31 26.24
C ALA A 59 2.84 5.06 26.18
N LEU A 60 2.57 4.13 25.26
CA LEU A 60 3.36 2.91 25.04
C LEU A 60 4.32 3.05 23.85
N ARG A 61 4.50 4.29 23.35
CA ARG A 61 5.32 4.57 22.19
C ARG A 61 6.80 4.32 22.48
N ASN A 62 7.47 3.63 21.57
CA ASN A 62 8.93 3.52 21.57
C ASN A 62 9.56 4.79 20.95
N GLU A 63 10.63 5.30 21.56
CA GLU A 63 11.41 6.43 21.07
C GLU A 63 11.91 6.24 19.62
N TYR A 64 12.28 5.02 19.25
CA TYR A 64 12.72 4.70 17.88
C TYR A 64 11.58 4.69 16.85
N MET A 65 10.32 4.69 17.29
CA MET A 65 9.16 4.79 16.39
C MET A 65 8.79 6.23 16.05
N LYS A 66 9.34 7.23 16.76
CA LYS A 66 9.06 8.66 16.51
C LYS A 66 9.19 9.09 15.04
N PRO A 67 10.24 8.73 14.27
CA PRO A 67 10.36 9.16 12.89
C PRO A 67 9.36 8.52 11.92
N TYR A 68 8.68 7.43 12.33
CA TYR A 68 7.69 6.72 11.51
C TYR A 68 6.24 7.11 11.85
N ILE A 69 6.06 7.98 12.85
CA ILE A 69 4.74 8.42 13.32
C ILE A 69 4.43 9.77 12.69
N TYR A 70 3.31 9.83 11.96
CA TYR A 70 2.77 11.05 11.38
C TYR A 70 2.26 12.02 12.46
N GLY A 71 1.62 11.48 13.49
CA GLY A 71 1.10 12.27 14.60
C GLY A 71 0.31 11.43 15.61
N CYS A 72 -0.38 12.10 16.52
CA CYS A 72 -1.23 11.44 17.52
C CYS A 72 -2.62 12.09 17.54
N ARG A 73 -3.67 11.27 17.55
CA ARG A 73 -5.07 11.71 17.63
C ARG A 73 -5.74 10.99 18.80
N GLN A 74 -6.28 11.75 19.74
CA GLN A 74 -6.95 11.20 20.94
C GLN A 74 -6.09 10.18 21.72
N GLY A 75 -4.77 10.39 21.73
CA GLY A 75 -3.84 9.51 22.44
C GLY A 75 -3.46 8.24 21.70
N VAL A 76 -3.93 8.03 20.45
CA VAL A 76 -3.53 6.93 19.56
C VAL A 76 -2.56 7.49 18.52
N ASP A 77 -1.43 6.81 18.35
CA ASP A 77 -0.44 7.18 17.33
C ASP A 77 -0.93 6.80 15.94
N ILE A 78 -0.63 7.66 14.97
CA ILE A 78 -0.93 7.46 13.55
C ILE A 78 0.40 7.28 12.82
N ILE A 79 0.54 6.16 12.13
CA ILE A 79 1.74 5.80 11.37
C ILE A 79 1.70 6.51 10.00
N ASP A 80 2.85 6.97 9.53
CA ASP A 80 2.98 7.57 8.19
C ASP A 80 2.95 6.49 7.09
N LEU A 81 1.85 6.45 6.34
CA LEU A 81 1.68 5.50 5.24
C LEU A 81 2.52 5.84 4.00
N GLN A 82 2.92 7.09 3.79
CA GLN A 82 3.78 7.42 2.65
C GLN A 82 5.16 6.80 2.83
N GLN A 83 5.72 6.93 4.03
CA GLN A 83 6.98 6.27 4.40
C GLN A 83 6.83 4.75 4.43
N THR A 84 5.73 4.24 5.00
CA THR A 84 5.44 2.80 5.02
C THR A 84 5.39 2.21 3.62
N CYS A 85 4.78 2.89 2.65
CA CYS A 85 4.69 2.42 1.26
C CYS A 85 6.07 2.20 0.63
N SER A 86 6.99 3.16 0.81
CA SER A 86 8.37 3.04 0.30
C SER A 86 9.13 1.90 0.97
N LEU A 87 9.09 1.84 2.31
CA LEU A 87 9.80 0.81 3.07
C LEU A 87 9.25 -0.59 2.81
N MET A 88 7.94 -0.70 2.58
CA MET A 88 7.29 -1.97 2.25
C MET A 88 7.68 -2.45 0.84
N PHE A 89 7.85 -1.54 -0.12
CA PHE A 89 8.40 -1.89 -1.44
C PHE A 89 9.82 -2.44 -1.31
N ASP A 90 10.69 -1.75 -0.56
CA ASP A 90 12.08 -2.19 -0.33
C ASP A 90 12.16 -3.53 0.41
N ALA A 91 11.19 -3.84 1.28
CA ALA A 91 11.14 -5.11 1.99
C ALA A 91 10.66 -6.30 1.13
N LEU A 92 9.90 -6.03 0.06
CA LEU A 92 9.38 -7.05 -0.84
C LEU A 92 10.31 -7.35 -2.02
N ASN A 93 11.17 -6.40 -2.38
CA ASN A 93 12.09 -6.47 -3.52
C ASN A 93 13.44 -7.10 -3.15
#